data_AF-K2PTB6-F1
#
_entry.id   AF-K2PTB6-F1
#
_cell.length_a   1.000
_cell.length_b   1.000
_cell.length_c   1.000
_cell.angle_alpha   90.00
_cell.angle_beta   90.00
_cell.angle_gamma   90.00
#
_symmetry.space_group_name_H-M   'P 1'
#
loop_
_entity.id
_entity.type
_entity.pdbx_description
1 polymer ?
#
loop_
_entity_poly.entity_id
_entity_poly.type
_entity_poly.pdbx_seq_one_letter_code
_entity_poly.pdbx_strand_id
1 'polypeptide(L)'
;MSNAPKDASEKAYQENFVNELAKFKWQKPDFLDGNKQKVTVQTLIDNWRSELNRLNNDQLESIPLTDGEFAQVMSKVSQLSNSYEAAKLLAMEEGKGKIDGIYRDSHPQVTRKQITLSIFKKAQVRGGESSYQVAREVQTPNKNRFDIVLLINGLPLINIEQKRTDKTIDEAIGQFQRYYRDGEYTNGFMAFSQMMVVTTEIETRYFATPKTVNDFNPAFVFHWSDKANNRINDWKKVIEHFLMIPMAHQMVGDYLVIDEAKEEENRRHMLMRPYQVYALQSIEGAAFGWDNAEKIPHGGFVWHTTGSGKTITSFKTALFLSTRAGFDKVIFLVDRRELDSRTSDNFRAYAAYEPIDVDDTYSSHQLKKKLGTVKNGIVVTTTFKLNNLI
;
A
#
# COMPACT_ATOMS: atom_id res chain seq x y z
N MET A 1 21.96 17.11 -10.25
CA MET A 1 22.90 16.76 -9.17
C MET A 1 22.77 15.28 -8.87
N SER A 2 23.88 14.58 -8.69
CA SER A 2 24.53 13.78 -9.74
C SER A 2 24.78 12.40 -9.14
N ASN A 3 25.26 11.44 -9.92
CA ASN A 3 25.84 10.18 -9.42
C ASN A 3 27.11 10.39 -8.57
N ALA A 4 27.24 11.53 -7.89
CA ALA A 4 28.30 11.79 -6.95
C ALA A 4 28.28 10.72 -5.83
N PRO A 5 29.47 10.28 -5.40
CA PRO A 5 29.60 9.49 -4.19
C PRO A 5 29.03 10.27 -3.01
N LYS A 6 28.26 9.59 -2.15
CA LYS A 6 27.82 10.16 -0.88
C LYS A 6 29.01 10.55 -0.02
N ASP A 7 28.92 11.69 0.64
CA ASP A 7 29.91 12.11 1.62
C ASP A 7 29.83 11.26 2.91
N ALA A 8 30.79 11.44 3.82
CA ALA A 8 30.85 10.65 5.05
C ALA A 8 29.63 10.86 5.96
N SER A 9 29.05 12.07 5.96
CA SER A 9 27.88 12.39 6.78
C SER A 9 26.61 11.75 6.23
N GLU A 10 26.43 11.76 4.90
CA GLU A 10 25.31 11.10 4.23
C GLU A 10 25.33 9.59 4.45
N LYS A 11 26.52 8.97 4.38
CA LYS A 11 26.70 7.54 4.68
C LYS A 11 26.38 7.22 6.14
N ALA A 12 26.84 8.05 7.07
CA ALA A 12 26.56 7.88 8.49
C ALA A 12 25.05 8.02 8.79
N TYR A 13 24.37 9.00 8.18
CA TYR A 13 22.93 9.17 8.31
C TYR A 13 22.17 7.95 7.77
N GLN A 14 22.50 7.48 6.57
CA GLN A 14 21.88 6.28 6.01
C GLN A 14 22.09 5.03 6.87
N GLU A 15 23.30 4.82 7.38
CA GLU A 15 23.61 3.68 8.25
C GLU A 15 22.81 3.75 9.55
N ASN A 16 22.73 4.93 10.19
CA ASN A 16 21.92 5.15 11.38
C ASN A 16 20.43 4.94 11.10
N PHE A 17 19.93 5.41 9.95
CA PHE A 17 18.54 5.23 9.52
C PHE A 17 18.17 3.75 9.38
N VAL A 18 19.01 2.97 8.71
CA VAL A 18 18.78 1.53 8.53
C VAL A 18 18.94 0.75 9.84
N ASN A 19 19.86 1.15 10.71
CA ASN A 19 19.98 0.55 12.05
C ASN A 19 18.76 0.83 12.92
N GLU A 20 18.13 2.00 12.78
CA GLU A 20 16.87 2.29 13.47
C GLU A 20 15.71 1.48 12.89
N LEU A 21 15.57 1.39 11.55
CA LEU A 21 14.57 0.52 10.90
C LEU A 21 14.67 -0.92 11.41
N ALA A 22 15.89 -1.42 11.61
CA ALA A 22 16.13 -2.78 12.08
C ALA A 22 15.57 -3.05 13.49
N LYS A 23 15.48 -2.03 14.35
CA LYS A 23 14.81 -2.15 15.65
C LYS A 23 13.31 -2.40 15.51
N PHE A 24 12.71 -1.99 14.39
CA PHE A 24 11.28 -2.08 14.09
C PHE A 24 10.95 -3.18 13.06
N LYS A 25 11.64 -4.33 13.19
CA LYS A 25 11.43 -5.60 12.46
C LYS A 25 11.89 -5.64 11.00
N TRP A 26 12.49 -4.58 10.47
CA TRP A 26 13.11 -4.63 9.16
C TRP A 26 14.42 -5.43 9.18
N GLN A 27 14.60 -6.33 8.23
CA GLN A 27 15.83 -7.08 8.05
C GLN A 27 16.77 -6.30 7.11
N LYS A 28 18.05 -6.23 7.44
CA LYS A 28 19.07 -5.54 6.62
C LYS A 28 20.11 -6.53 6.09
N PRO A 29 19.73 -7.46 5.19
CA PRO A 29 20.64 -8.50 4.76
C PRO A 29 21.81 -7.91 3.97
N ASP A 30 23.03 -8.40 4.25
CA ASP A 30 24.26 -7.88 3.64
C ASP A 30 24.24 -7.95 2.11
N PHE A 31 23.52 -8.92 1.53
CA PHE A 31 23.45 -9.05 0.08
C PHE A 31 22.60 -7.94 -0.60
N LEU A 32 21.77 -7.23 0.15
CA LEU A 32 21.00 -6.06 -0.31
C LEU A 32 21.65 -4.73 0.13
N ASP A 33 22.86 -4.78 0.68
CA ASP A 33 23.58 -3.60 1.14
C ASP A 33 24.53 -3.03 0.08
N GLY A 34 24.04 -2.03 -0.64
CA GLY A 34 24.81 -1.33 -1.67
C GLY A 34 26.07 -0.58 -1.19
N ASN A 35 26.22 -0.40 0.13
CA ASN A 35 27.46 0.14 0.71
C ASN A 35 28.55 -0.92 0.90
N LYS A 36 28.18 -2.20 0.95
CA LYS A 36 29.10 -3.34 1.10
C LYS A 36 29.42 -4.00 -0.23
N GLN A 37 28.45 -4.06 -1.14
CA GLN A 37 28.58 -4.71 -2.43
C GLN A 37 27.71 -4.06 -3.49
N LYS A 38 27.88 -4.43 -4.77
CA LYS A 38 27.01 -3.91 -5.83
C LYS A 38 25.61 -4.51 -5.71
N VAL A 39 24.61 -3.65 -5.53
CA VAL A 39 23.19 -4.02 -5.54
C VAL A 39 22.52 -3.35 -6.73
N THR A 40 21.77 -4.13 -7.51
CA THR A 40 21.08 -3.67 -8.72
C THR A 40 19.60 -4.01 -8.67
N VAL A 41 18.80 -3.45 -9.58
CA VAL A 41 17.40 -3.89 -9.76
C VAL A 41 17.31 -5.41 -10.01
N GLN A 42 18.28 -6.00 -10.73
CA GLN A 42 18.33 -7.45 -10.92
C GLN A 42 18.53 -8.19 -9.59
N THR A 43 19.36 -7.67 -8.69
CA THR A 43 19.54 -8.22 -7.34
C THR A 43 18.22 -8.25 -6.57
N LEU A 44 17.37 -7.23 -6.73
CA LEU A 44 16.04 -7.22 -6.11
C LEU A 44 15.09 -8.24 -6.75
N ILE A 45 15.16 -8.41 -8.07
CA ILE A 45 14.38 -9.40 -8.83
C ILE A 45 14.76 -10.83 -8.40
N ASP A 46 16.06 -11.11 -8.24
CA ASP A 46 16.55 -12.42 -7.79
C ASP A 46 16.12 -12.73 -6.34
N ASN A 47 16.16 -11.70 -5.48
CA ASN A 47 15.61 -11.78 -4.13
C ASN A 47 14.10 -12.06 -4.15
N TRP A 48 13.35 -11.37 -5.02
CA TRP A 48 11.92 -11.59 -5.17
C TRP A 48 11.59 -12.99 -5.66
N ARG A 49 12.34 -13.54 -6.62
CA ARG A 49 12.21 -14.94 -7.03
C ARG A 49 12.35 -15.90 -5.85
N SER A 50 13.33 -15.64 -4.97
CA SER A 50 13.55 -16.44 -3.76
C SER A 50 12.37 -16.32 -2.79
N GLU A 51 11.82 -15.12 -2.60
CA GLU A 51 10.62 -14.90 -1.80
C GLU A 51 9.38 -15.54 -2.40
N LEU A 52 9.21 -15.53 -3.73
CA LEU A 52 8.12 -16.23 -4.42
C LEU A 52 8.21 -17.74 -4.18
N ASN A 53 9.41 -18.32 -4.29
CA ASN A 53 9.62 -19.74 -4.00
C ASN A 53 9.25 -20.08 -2.55
N ARG A 54 9.63 -19.23 -1.60
CA ARG A 54 9.31 -19.39 -0.17
C ARG A 54 7.81 -19.28 0.10
N LEU A 55 7.17 -18.24 -0.42
CA LEU A 55 5.75 -17.94 -0.17
C LEU A 55 4.80 -18.93 -0.85
N ASN A 56 5.25 -19.54 -1.94
CA ASN A 56 4.43 -20.41 -2.78
C ASN A 56 4.92 -21.86 -2.78
N ASN A 57 5.68 -22.28 -1.76
CA ASN A 57 6.27 -23.62 -1.66
C ASN A 57 5.24 -24.73 -1.96
N ASP A 58 4.04 -24.61 -1.40
CA ASP A 58 2.97 -25.59 -1.58
C ASP A 58 2.43 -25.59 -3.02
N GLN A 59 2.23 -24.42 -3.62
CA GLN A 59 1.81 -24.28 -5.02
C GLN A 59 2.88 -24.81 -5.98
N LEU A 60 4.15 -24.65 -5.60
CA LEU A 60 5.32 -25.06 -6.36
C LEU A 60 5.69 -26.54 -6.19
N GLU A 61 5.01 -27.27 -5.30
CA GLU A 61 5.32 -28.67 -4.97
C GLU A 61 6.75 -28.83 -4.43
N SER A 62 7.23 -27.82 -3.70
CA SER A 62 8.60 -27.69 -3.20
C SER A 62 9.69 -27.68 -4.30
N ILE A 63 9.31 -27.51 -5.58
CA ILE A 63 10.23 -27.36 -6.70
C ILE A 63 10.29 -25.88 -7.10
N PRO A 64 11.42 -25.19 -6.89
CA PRO A 64 11.58 -23.78 -7.22
C PRO A 64 11.24 -23.45 -8.68
N LEU A 65 10.86 -22.20 -8.92
CA LEU A 65 10.65 -21.70 -10.27
C LEU A 65 11.91 -21.87 -11.13
N THR A 66 11.77 -22.43 -12.33
CA THR A 66 12.83 -22.45 -13.35
C THR A 66 13.04 -21.06 -13.95
N ASP A 67 14.11 -20.88 -14.74
CA ASP A 67 14.35 -19.61 -15.44
C ASP A 67 13.24 -19.29 -16.46
N GLY A 68 12.71 -20.32 -17.13
CA GLY A 68 11.60 -20.20 -18.07
C GLY A 68 10.29 -19.82 -17.36
N GLU A 69 9.97 -20.49 -16.25
CA GLU A 69 8.80 -20.18 -15.42
C GLU A 69 8.88 -18.75 -14.85
N PHE A 70 10.05 -18.35 -14.35
CA PHE A 70 10.25 -17.00 -13.81
C PHE A 70 10.25 -15.93 -14.91
N ALA A 71 10.72 -16.24 -16.13
CA ALA A 71 10.59 -15.34 -17.27
C ALA A 71 9.12 -15.07 -17.63
N GLN A 72 8.22 -16.06 -17.49
CA GLN A 72 6.78 -15.84 -17.64
C GLN A 72 6.24 -14.86 -16.58
N VAL A 73 6.69 -14.97 -15.33
CA VAL A 73 6.35 -14.03 -14.25
C VAL A 73 6.80 -12.62 -14.62
N MET A 74 8.06 -12.46 -15.02
CA MET A 74 8.62 -11.15 -15.40
C MET A 74 7.96 -10.56 -16.65
N SER A 75 7.50 -11.40 -17.59
CA SER A 75 6.70 -10.97 -18.73
C SER A 75 5.40 -10.30 -18.29
N LYS A 76 4.68 -10.89 -17.32
CA LYS A 76 3.48 -10.27 -16.72
C LYS A 76 3.82 -8.98 -15.98
N VAL A 77 4.94 -8.94 -15.24
CA VAL A 77 5.39 -7.71 -14.56
C VAL A 77 5.70 -6.59 -15.57
N SER A 78 6.29 -6.91 -16.71
CA SER A 78 6.63 -5.92 -17.75
C SER A 78 5.40 -5.25 -18.39
N GLN A 79 4.22 -5.86 -18.25
CA GLN A 79 2.94 -5.29 -18.71
C GLN A 79 2.39 -4.22 -17.74
N LEU A 80 2.94 -4.10 -16.54
CA LEU A 80 2.56 -3.08 -15.57
C LEU A 80 3.09 -1.72 -16.03
N SER A 81 2.23 -0.95 -16.68
CA SER A 81 2.61 0.35 -17.26
C SER A 81 3.05 1.38 -16.23
N ASN A 82 2.59 1.26 -14.99
CA ASN A 82 2.88 2.16 -13.89
C ASN A 82 2.47 1.56 -12.53
N SER A 83 2.70 2.34 -11.47
CA SER A 83 2.35 1.96 -10.10
C SER A 83 0.86 1.81 -9.83
N TYR A 84 -0.01 2.52 -10.56
CA TYR A 84 -1.44 2.33 -10.43
C TYR A 84 -1.90 0.95 -10.90
N GLU A 85 -1.38 0.46 -12.03
CA GLU A 85 -1.66 -0.91 -12.49
C GLU A 85 -1.08 -1.96 -11.53
N ALA A 86 0.10 -1.69 -10.95
CA ALA A 86 0.65 -2.55 -9.89
C ALA A 86 -0.25 -2.57 -8.64
N ALA A 87 -0.80 -1.42 -8.22
CA ALA A 87 -1.72 -1.32 -7.09
C ALA A 87 -2.95 -2.22 -7.28
N LYS A 88 -3.51 -2.24 -8.49
CA LYS A 88 -4.63 -3.12 -8.86
C LYS A 88 -4.23 -4.59 -8.70
N LEU A 89 -3.11 -5.00 -9.29
CA LEU A 89 -2.60 -6.36 -9.17
C LEU A 89 -2.42 -6.78 -7.69
N LEU A 90 -1.89 -5.89 -6.86
CA LEU A 90 -1.69 -6.12 -5.42
C LEU A 90 -3.01 -6.16 -4.62
N ALA A 91 -4.08 -5.56 -5.14
CA ALA A 91 -5.39 -5.50 -4.52
C ALA A 91 -6.35 -6.63 -4.94
N MET A 92 -6.08 -7.31 -6.05
CA MET A 92 -6.91 -8.40 -6.56
C MET A 92 -7.12 -9.52 -5.53
N GLU A 93 -8.20 -10.30 -5.74
CA GLU A 93 -8.55 -11.48 -4.96
C GLU A 93 -8.53 -11.25 -3.44
N GLU A 94 -9.31 -10.27 -2.98
CA GLU A 94 -9.46 -9.94 -1.56
C GLU A 94 -8.15 -9.41 -0.93
N GLY A 95 -7.34 -8.67 -1.71
CA GLY A 95 -6.07 -8.11 -1.23
C GLY A 95 -4.94 -9.14 -1.12
N LYS A 96 -5.06 -10.28 -1.80
CA LYS A 96 -4.01 -11.28 -1.96
C LYS A 96 -3.47 -11.15 -3.38
N GLY A 97 -2.62 -10.16 -3.63
CA GLY A 97 -2.06 -9.94 -4.96
C GLY A 97 -1.47 -11.23 -5.54
N LYS A 98 -1.80 -11.54 -6.80
CA LYS A 98 -1.46 -12.80 -7.47
C LYS A 98 -0.98 -12.61 -8.90
N ILE A 99 -0.18 -13.56 -9.35
CA ILE A 99 0.23 -13.72 -10.74
C ILE A 99 -0.16 -15.14 -11.16
N ASP A 100 -1.19 -15.24 -11.99
CA ASP A 100 -1.71 -16.49 -12.53
C ASP A 100 -1.01 -16.89 -13.84
N GLY A 101 -1.43 -17.99 -14.45
CA GLY A 101 -1.06 -18.25 -15.84
C GLY A 101 0.39 -18.69 -16.06
N ILE A 102 1.10 -19.12 -15.01
CA ILE A 102 2.46 -19.61 -15.13
C ILE A 102 2.41 -21.10 -15.42
N TYR A 103 2.90 -21.50 -16.59
CA TYR A 103 3.00 -22.89 -16.98
C TYR A 103 4.27 -23.50 -16.41
N ARG A 104 4.13 -24.66 -15.76
CA ARG A 104 5.26 -25.39 -15.17
C ARG A 104 6.03 -26.15 -16.24
N ASP A 105 7.35 -26.14 -16.13
CA ASP A 105 8.22 -26.98 -16.94
C ASP A 105 8.09 -28.45 -16.52
N SER A 106 8.34 -29.36 -17.47
CA SER A 106 8.29 -30.80 -17.21
C SER A 106 9.32 -31.21 -16.16
N HIS A 107 8.85 -31.70 -15.02
CA HIS A 107 9.70 -32.23 -13.95
C HIS A 107 9.04 -33.48 -13.34
N PRO A 108 9.80 -34.56 -13.02
CA PRO A 108 9.21 -35.82 -12.54
C PRO A 108 8.35 -35.70 -11.28
N GLN A 109 8.60 -34.67 -10.47
CA GLN A 109 7.92 -34.42 -9.20
C GLN A 109 6.85 -33.30 -9.26
N VAL A 110 6.68 -32.66 -10.42
CA VAL A 110 5.69 -31.58 -10.60
C VAL A 110 4.46 -32.16 -11.29
N THR A 111 3.32 -32.07 -10.62
CA THR A 111 2.04 -32.56 -11.14
C THR A 111 1.19 -31.43 -11.70
N ARG A 112 1.35 -30.20 -11.19
CA ARG A 112 0.61 -29.03 -11.65
C ARG A 112 1.16 -28.53 -12.98
N LYS A 113 0.30 -28.43 -14.00
CA LYS A 113 0.69 -27.86 -15.30
C LYS A 113 0.71 -26.34 -15.32
N GLN A 114 -0.13 -25.73 -14.49
CA GLN A 114 -0.30 -24.29 -14.39
C GLN A 114 -0.48 -23.92 -12.92
N ILE A 115 0.12 -22.82 -12.50
CA ILE A 115 0.07 -22.33 -11.12
C ILE A 115 -0.32 -20.86 -11.07
N THR A 116 -0.80 -20.45 -9.89
CA THR A 116 -1.00 -19.06 -9.51
C THR A 116 -0.15 -18.75 -8.30
N LEU A 117 0.74 -17.77 -8.44
CA LEU A 117 1.64 -17.32 -7.39
C LEU A 117 0.99 -16.19 -6.60
N SER A 118 0.98 -16.32 -5.28
CA SER A 118 0.68 -15.20 -4.36
C SER A 118 1.95 -14.36 -4.17
N ILE A 119 1.84 -13.05 -4.36
CA ILE A 119 2.98 -12.12 -4.30
C ILE A 119 2.87 -11.15 -3.12
N PHE A 120 1.65 -10.87 -2.65
CA PHE A 120 1.39 -9.90 -1.59
C PHE A 120 0.12 -10.24 -0.82
N LYS A 121 0.03 -9.84 0.44
CA LYS A 121 -1.14 -10.08 1.29
C LYS A 121 -1.40 -8.88 2.20
N LYS A 122 -2.42 -8.06 1.89
CA LYS A 122 -2.78 -6.86 2.67
C LYS A 122 -3.10 -7.17 4.15
N ALA A 123 -3.82 -8.26 4.41
CA ALA A 123 -4.38 -8.55 5.73
C ALA A 123 -3.44 -9.27 6.71
N GLN A 124 -2.30 -9.84 6.26
CA GLN A 124 -1.43 -10.69 7.09
C GLN A 124 -0.17 -9.96 7.55
N VAL A 125 -0.31 -9.00 8.48
CA VAL A 125 0.88 -8.31 9.01
C VAL A 125 1.51 -9.03 10.22
N ARG A 126 0.85 -10.06 10.78
CA ARG A 126 1.28 -10.76 12.02
C ARG A 126 1.31 -12.29 11.95
N GLY A 127 0.98 -12.89 10.80
CA GLY A 127 0.90 -14.35 10.61
C GLY A 127 2.24 -15.06 10.35
N GLY A 128 3.38 -14.37 10.48
CA GLY A 128 4.72 -14.97 10.38
C GLY A 128 5.24 -15.27 8.96
N GLU A 129 4.41 -15.18 7.92
CA GLU A 129 4.84 -15.50 6.55
C GLU A 129 5.51 -14.34 5.80
N SER A 130 5.22 -13.09 6.17
CA SER A 130 5.76 -11.94 5.44
C SER A 130 7.22 -11.66 5.78
N SER A 131 8.02 -11.33 4.76
CA SER A 131 9.37 -10.82 4.93
C SER A 131 9.41 -9.31 4.78
N TYR A 132 10.27 -8.66 5.55
CA TYR A 132 10.45 -7.21 5.55
C TYR A 132 11.96 -6.94 5.45
N GLN A 133 12.43 -6.49 4.30
CA GLN A 133 13.86 -6.32 4.04
C GLN A 133 14.18 -4.89 3.59
N VAL A 134 15.39 -4.44 3.86
CA VAL A 134 15.91 -3.14 3.42
C VAL A 134 16.98 -3.38 2.37
N ALA A 135 16.81 -2.76 1.20
CA ALA A 135 17.86 -2.64 0.20
C ALA A 135 18.41 -1.21 0.15
N ARG A 136 19.72 -1.07 -0.08
CA ARG A 136 20.42 0.22 -0.10
C ARG A 136 21.18 0.45 -1.38
N GLU A 137 21.28 1.71 -1.80
CA GLU A 137 22.09 2.17 -2.94
C GLU A 137 21.85 1.33 -4.21
N VAL A 138 20.58 1.02 -4.51
CA VAL A 138 20.19 0.12 -5.60
C VAL A 138 20.41 0.80 -6.94
N GLN A 139 21.31 0.25 -7.75
CA GLN A 139 21.66 0.79 -9.07
C GLN A 139 20.71 0.31 -10.17
N THR A 140 20.40 1.20 -11.11
CA THR A 140 19.57 0.90 -12.28
C THR A 140 20.41 0.89 -13.56
N PRO A 141 19.92 0.26 -14.65
CA PRO A 141 20.57 0.32 -15.96
C PRO A 141 20.75 1.75 -16.50
N ASN A 142 19.84 2.67 -16.14
CA ASN A 142 19.90 4.08 -16.56
C ASN A 142 20.85 4.92 -15.69
N LYS A 143 21.73 4.27 -14.92
CA LYS A 143 22.68 4.91 -14.00
C LYS A 143 22.00 5.73 -12.90
N ASN A 144 20.77 5.40 -12.53
CA ASN A 144 20.17 5.92 -11.31
C ASN A 144 20.56 5.06 -10.11
N ARG A 145 20.36 5.62 -8.90
CA ARG A 145 20.66 4.96 -7.64
C ARG A 145 19.58 5.29 -6.61
N PHE A 146 18.77 4.31 -6.23
CA PHE A 146 17.82 4.47 -5.13
C PHE A 146 18.54 4.37 -3.80
N ASP A 147 18.33 5.34 -2.91
CA ASP A 147 19.01 5.36 -1.61
C ASP A 147 18.59 4.19 -0.72
N ILE A 148 17.29 4.06 -0.46
CA ILE A 148 16.73 2.98 0.33
C ILE A 148 15.43 2.49 -0.34
N VAL A 149 15.28 1.18 -0.47
CA VAL A 149 14.05 0.52 -0.93
C VAL A 149 13.61 -0.47 0.15
N LEU A 150 12.42 -0.28 0.70
CA LEU A 150 11.85 -1.24 1.64
C LEU A 150 11.06 -2.29 0.88
N LEU A 151 11.48 -3.53 1.03
CA LEU A 151 10.92 -4.70 0.37
C LEU A 151 9.96 -5.42 1.30
N ILE A 152 8.73 -5.65 0.85
CA ILE A 152 7.77 -6.51 1.53
C ILE A 152 7.58 -7.74 0.67
N ASN A 153 7.91 -8.93 1.18
CA ASN A 153 7.91 -10.16 0.38
C ASN A 153 8.81 -10.06 -0.87
N GLY A 154 9.90 -9.30 -0.77
CA GLY A 154 10.79 -9.01 -1.90
C GLY A 154 10.29 -7.93 -2.87
N LEU A 155 9.03 -7.49 -2.80
CA LEU A 155 8.47 -6.44 -3.67
C LEU A 155 8.92 -5.04 -3.22
N PRO A 156 9.34 -4.14 -4.14
CA PRO A 156 9.85 -2.81 -3.83
C PRO A 156 8.70 -1.81 -3.60
N LEU A 157 7.98 -1.95 -2.49
CA LEU A 157 6.74 -1.19 -2.26
C LEU A 157 6.96 0.23 -1.71
N ILE A 158 8.09 0.50 -1.04
CA ILE A 158 8.35 1.82 -0.44
C ILE A 158 9.75 2.29 -0.85
N ASN A 159 9.81 3.44 -1.51
CA ASN A 159 11.06 4.03 -1.97
C ASN A 159 11.37 5.26 -1.13
N ILE A 160 12.54 5.30 -0.51
CA ILE A 160 12.97 6.38 0.35
C ILE A 160 14.17 7.07 -0.27
N GLU A 161 14.04 8.36 -0.54
CA GLU A 161 15.14 9.23 -0.96
C GLU A 161 15.60 10.05 0.24
N GLN A 162 16.90 10.01 0.52
CA GLN A 162 17.50 10.76 1.61
C GLN A 162 18.23 11.97 1.04
N LYS A 163 18.12 13.11 1.73
CA LYS A 163 18.92 14.29 1.42
C LYS A 163 19.61 14.80 2.68
N ARG A 164 20.71 15.51 2.45
CA ARG A 164 21.38 16.29 3.50
C ARG A 164 20.44 17.36 4.05
N THR A 165 20.71 17.82 5.26
CA THR A 165 19.90 18.83 5.97
C THR A 165 19.86 20.18 5.25
N ASP A 166 20.87 20.51 4.45
CA ASP A 166 20.95 21.75 3.65
C ASP A 166 20.21 21.69 2.30
N LYS A 167 19.57 20.56 2.00
CA LYS A 167 18.87 20.30 0.74
C LYS A 167 17.37 20.35 0.96
N THR A 168 16.65 20.89 -0.03
CA THR A 168 15.19 21.00 0.06
C THR A 168 14.51 19.68 -0.29
N ILE A 169 13.30 19.48 0.24
CA ILE A 169 12.44 18.36 -0.15
C ILE A 169 12.12 18.39 -1.64
N ASP A 170 12.02 19.57 -2.25
CA ASP A 170 11.76 19.72 -3.68
C ASP A 170 12.88 19.12 -4.53
N GLU A 171 14.15 19.18 -4.09
CA GLU A 171 15.25 18.51 -4.77
C GLU A 171 15.09 16.98 -4.75
N ALA A 172 14.58 16.41 -3.65
CA ALA A 172 14.30 14.97 -3.55
C ALA A 172 13.09 14.56 -4.39
N ILE A 173 12.02 15.37 -4.43
CA ILE A 173 10.89 15.13 -5.34
C ILE A 173 11.36 15.19 -6.80
N GLY A 174 12.23 16.15 -7.13
CA GLY A 174 12.87 16.25 -8.44
C GLY A 174 13.70 15.01 -8.81
N GLN A 175 14.30 14.35 -7.80
CA GLN A 175 14.97 13.07 -8.00
C GLN A 175 13.99 11.98 -8.45
N PHE A 176 12.86 11.82 -7.74
CA PHE A 176 11.84 10.86 -8.13
C PHE A 176 11.28 11.15 -9.53
N GLN A 177 11.01 12.42 -9.85
CA GLN A 177 10.59 12.81 -11.19
C GLN A 177 11.62 12.43 -12.26
N ARG A 178 12.93 12.53 -11.97
CA ARG A 178 13.96 12.07 -12.90
C ARG A 178 13.91 10.56 -13.10
N TYR A 179 13.79 9.78 -12.02
CA TYR A 179 13.63 8.33 -12.13
C TYR A 179 12.43 7.93 -13.01
N TYR A 180 11.31 8.68 -12.93
CA TYR A 180 10.19 8.47 -13.86
C TYR A 180 10.55 8.75 -15.31
N ARG A 181 11.23 9.88 -15.60
CA ARG A 181 11.64 10.24 -16.96
C ARG A 181 12.60 9.22 -17.56
N ASP A 182 13.44 8.62 -16.73
CA ASP A 182 14.36 7.55 -17.10
C ASP A 182 13.67 6.17 -17.19
N GLY A 183 12.37 6.09 -16.90
CA GLY A 183 11.56 4.89 -17.06
C GLY A 183 11.61 3.89 -15.90
N GLU A 184 12.20 4.25 -14.75
CA GLU A 184 12.39 3.30 -13.64
C GLU A 184 11.05 2.77 -13.10
N TYR A 185 10.01 3.61 -13.06
CA TYR A 185 8.70 3.26 -12.50
C TYR A 185 7.68 2.79 -13.55
N THR A 186 8.13 2.46 -14.76
CA THR A 186 7.27 2.10 -15.90
C THR A 186 7.69 0.76 -16.50
N ASN A 187 6.73 -0.11 -16.81
CA ASN A 187 6.96 -1.38 -17.51
C ASN A 187 8.04 -2.28 -16.89
N GLY A 188 8.15 -2.31 -15.56
CA GLY A 188 9.25 -2.96 -14.88
C GLY A 188 9.03 -3.22 -13.39
N PHE A 189 10.01 -3.87 -12.76
CA PHE A 189 9.88 -4.35 -11.37
C PHE A 189 9.67 -3.22 -10.35
N MET A 190 10.29 -2.07 -10.56
CA MET A 190 10.13 -0.92 -9.65
C MET A 190 8.76 -0.23 -9.78
N ALA A 191 7.94 -0.57 -10.80
CA ALA A 191 6.56 -0.12 -10.89
C ALA A 191 5.71 -0.60 -9.70
N PHE A 192 6.15 -1.62 -8.96
CA PHE A 192 5.48 -2.04 -7.72
C PHE A 192 5.53 -1.02 -6.58
N SER A 193 6.35 0.04 -6.65
CA SER A 193 6.40 1.08 -5.62
C SER A 193 5.02 1.70 -5.38
N GLN A 194 4.55 1.76 -4.14
CA GLN A 194 3.24 2.32 -3.77
C GLN A 194 3.35 3.60 -2.91
N MET A 195 4.48 3.76 -2.23
CA MET A 195 4.75 4.91 -1.37
C MET A 195 6.15 5.44 -1.61
N MET A 196 6.25 6.76 -1.76
CA MET A 196 7.51 7.49 -1.79
C MET A 196 7.68 8.25 -0.49
N VAL A 197 8.89 8.21 0.06
CA VAL A 197 9.28 8.94 1.26
C VAL A 197 10.50 9.79 0.92
N VAL A 198 10.47 11.04 1.35
CA VAL A 198 11.62 11.94 1.32
C VAL A 198 11.99 12.25 2.76
N THR A 199 13.26 12.11 3.10
CA THR A 199 13.71 12.37 4.47
C THR A 199 15.07 13.09 4.52
N THR A 200 15.18 14.05 5.44
CA THR A 200 16.42 14.63 5.94
C THR A 200 16.48 14.38 7.45
N GLU A 201 17.54 14.83 8.14
CA GLU A 201 17.63 14.67 9.59
C GLU A 201 16.56 15.45 10.37
N ILE A 202 15.90 16.43 9.75
CA ILE A 202 14.96 17.35 10.42
C ILE A 202 13.56 17.36 9.82
N GLU A 203 13.34 16.71 8.68
CA GLU A 203 12.04 16.70 8.02
C GLU A 203 11.82 15.40 7.25
N THR A 204 10.63 14.81 7.38
CA THR A 204 10.23 13.66 6.58
C THR A 204 8.83 13.88 6.00
N ARG A 205 8.70 13.62 4.70
CA ARG A 205 7.41 13.65 4.01
C ARG A 205 7.18 12.39 3.20
N TYR A 206 5.92 12.08 2.96
CA TYR A 206 5.51 10.92 2.17
C TYR A 206 4.36 11.25 1.23
N PHE A 207 4.23 10.47 0.17
CA PHE A 207 3.13 10.56 -0.79
C PHE A 207 2.94 9.22 -1.52
N ALA A 208 1.76 9.05 -2.13
CA ALA A 208 1.48 7.90 -2.98
C ALA A 208 2.36 7.97 -4.24
N THR A 209 2.87 6.83 -4.71
CA THR A 209 3.64 6.77 -5.96
C THR A 209 2.77 7.24 -7.14
N PRO A 210 3.12 8.31 -7.86
CA PRO A 210 2.24 8.85 -8.90
C PRO A 210 1.98 7.86 -10.06
N LYS A 211 0.81 7.95 -10.70
CA LYS A 211 0.53 7.14 -11.92
C LYS A 211 1.49 7.50 -13.05
N THR A 212 1.75 8.79 -13.25
CA THR A 212 2.70 9.32 -14.23
C THR A 212 3.58 10.41 -13.64
N VAL A 213 4.62 10.81 -14.38
CA VAL A 213 5.50 11.95 -14.01
C VAL A 213 4.74 13.28 -13.88
N ASN A 214 3.60 13.43 -14.54
CA ASN A 214 2.80 14.66 -14.52
C ASN A 214 1.86 14.72 -13.31
N ASP A 215 1.70 13.62 -12.58
CA ASP A 215 0.78 13.53 -11.44
C ASP A 215 1.44 13.89 -10.10
N PHE A 216 2.73 14.27 -10.13
CA PHE A 216 3.40 14.81 -8.95
C PHE A 216 2.73 16.12 -8.53
N ASN A 217 2.17 16.14 -7.32
CA ASN A 217 1.45 17.28 -6.80
C ASN A 217 1.88 17.59 -5.36
N PRO A 218 2.56 18.74 -5.12
CA PRO A 218 3.01 19.14 -3.78
C PRO A 218 1.90 19.19 -2.72
N ALA A 219 0.63 19.41 -3.11
CA ALA A 219 -0.51 19.41 -2.19
C ALA A 219 -0.81 18.02 -1.58
N PHE A 220 -0.25 16.96 -2.18
CA PHE A 220 -0.39 15.56 -1.72
C PHE A 220 0.89 15.00 -1.11
N VAL A 221 1.84 15.87 -0.74
CA VAL A 221 3.07 15.53 -0.03
C VAL A 221 2.89 15.83 1.46
N PHE A 222 2.70 14.78 2.26
CA PHE A 222 2.24 14.89 3.64
C PHE A 222 3.37 14.70 4.65
N HIS A 223 3.23 15.36 5.80
CA HIS A 223 3.99 15.05 7.01
C HIS A 223 3.30 13.90 7.75
N TRP A 224 4.08 13.08 8.47
CA TRP A 224 3.49 12.24 9.51
C TRP A 224 3.18 13.06 10.77
N SER A 225 2.18 12.65 11.53
CA SER A 225 1.75 13.36 12.74
C SER A 225 1.31 12.37 13.82
N ASP A 226 1.32 12.79 15.07
CA ASP A 226 0.76 12.03 16.18
C ASP A 226 -0.77 12.09 16.20
N LYS A 227 -1.39 11.42 17.19
CA LYS A 227 -2.86 11.39 17.37
C LYS A 227 -3.46 12.77 17.68
N ALA A 228 -2.66 13.70 18.19
CA ALA A 228 -3.06 15.08 18.46
C ALA A 228 -2.81 16.02 17.27
N ASN A 229 -2.41 15.46 16.11
CA ASN A 229 -2.06 16.17 14.88
C ASN A 229 -0.80 17.05 14.99
N ASN A 230 0.07 16.79 15.98
CA ASN A 230 1.38 17.43 16.02
C ASN A 230 2.31 16.71 15.03
N ARG A 231 3.03 17.48 14.22
CA ARG A 231 3.97 16.93 13.23
C ARG A 231 5.11 16.19 13.92
N ILE A 232 5.47 15.03 13.38
CA ILE A 232 6.62 14.25 13.82
C ILE A 232 7.72 14.44 12.78
N ASN A 233 8.72 15.25 13.13
CA ASN A 233 9.83 15.59 12.24
C ASN A 233 11.10 14.77 12.52
N ASP A 234 11.29 14.33 13.77
CA ASP A 234 12.42 13.48 14.18
C ASP A 234 12.35 12.15 13.42
N TRP A 235 13.36 11.90 12.58
CA TRP A 235 13.42 10.72 11.72
C TRP A 235 13.36 9.39 12.50
N LYS A 236 13.86 9.35 13.75
CA LYS A 236 13.75 8.15 14.60
C LYS A 236 12.32 7.89 15.01
N LYS A 237 11.60 8.93 15.41
CA LYS A 237 10.16 8.85 15.74
C LYS A 237 9.32 8.57 14.50
N VAL A 238 9.69 9.09 13.34
CA VAL A 238 9.05 8.73 12.07
C VAL A 238 9.25 7.23 11.79
N ILE A 239 10.44 6.70 11.99
CA ILE A 239 10.65 5.25 11.86
C ILE A 239 9.78 4.47 12.87
N GLU A 240 9.82 4.87 14.15
CA GLU A 240 9.08 4.22 15.22
C GLU A 240 7.56 4.21 14.99
N HIS A 241 6.98 5.31 14.51
CA HIS A 241 5.52 5.45 14.42
C HIS A 241 4.95 5.22 13.01
N PHE A 242 5.74 5.41 11.96
CA PHE A 242 5.27 5.38 10.57
C PHE A 242 5.91 4.28 9.75
N LEU A 243 7.25 4.14 9.79
CA LEU A 243 7.95 3.12 9.01
C LEU A 243 8.07 1.78 9.75
N MET A 244 7.58 1.64 10.98
CA MET A 244 7.59 0.38 11.72
C MET A 244 6.69 -0.68 11.07
N ILE A 245 6.97 -1.96 11.32
CA ILE A 245 6.00 -3.04 11.09
C ILE A 245 5.11 -3.20 12.33
N PRO A 246 3.76 -3.11 12.21
CA PRO A 246 2.97 -3.31 11.00
C PRO A 246 2.69 -2.06 10.15
N MET A 247 2.85 -0.85 10.69
CA MET A 247 2.37 0.39 10.09
C MET A 247 2.77 0.60 8.62
N ALA A 248 4.03 0.39 8.26
CA ALA A 248 4.52 0.56 6.89
C ALA A 248 3.85 -0.40 5.88
N HIS A 249 3.64 -1.66 6.26
CA HIS A 249 2.88 -2.62 5.44
C HIS A 249 1.44 -2.13 5.30
N GLN A 250 0.82 -1.73 6.41
CA GLN A 250 -0.55 -1.21 6.38
C GLN A 250 -0.68 0.04 5.50
N MET A 251 0.32 0.92 5.45
CA MET A 251 0.31 2.08 4.54
C MET A 251 0.15 1.69 3.07
N VAL A 252 0.91 0.70 2.59
CA VAL A 252 0.85 0.23 1.20
C VAL A 252 -0.20 -0.85 0.95
N GLY A 253 -0.97 -1.21 1.97
CA GLY A 253 -2.03 -2.22 1.91
C GLY A 253 -3.38 -1.68 2.38
N ASP A 254 -3.57 -1.61 3.70
CA ASP A 254 -4.82 -1.23 4.36
C ASP A 254 -5.17 0.26 4.26
N TYR A 255 -4.19 1.15 4.15
CA TYR A 255 -4.38 2.60 4.11
C TYR A 255 -4.13 3.19 2.72
N LEU A 256 -4.01 2.31 1.72
CA LEU A 256 -4.00 2.63 0.31
C LEU A 256 -5.42 2.49 -0.25
N VAL A 257 -5.83 3.46 -1.06
CA VAL A 257 -7.12 3.51 -1.75
C VAL A 257 -6.87 3.61 -3.24
N ILE A 258 -7.45 2.70 -4.01
CA ILE A 258 -7.44 2.76 -5.47
C ILE A 258 -8.68 3.54 -5.89
N ASP A 259 -8.48 4.62 -6.61
CA ASP A 259 -9.53 5.46 -7.16
C ASP A 259 -9.74 5.12 -8.64
N GLU A 260 -10.65 4.19 -8.92
CA GLU A 260 -11.08 3.84 -10.29
C GLU A 260 -12.07 4.91 -10.81
N ALA A 261 -11.61 6.16 -10.82
CA ALA A 261 -12.37 7.31 -11.30
C ALA A 261 -12.91 7.07 -12.72
N LYS A 262 -14.07 7.68 -13.00
CA LYS A 262 -14.75 7.55 -14.29
C LYS A 262 -13.86 7.98 -15.46
N GLU A 263 -13.23 9.14 -15.33
CA GLU A 263 -12.26 9.65 -16.29
C GLU A 263 -10.89 8.99 -16.03
N GLU A 264 -10.33 8.33 -17.04
CA GLU A 264 -9.12 7.51 -16.90
C GLU A 264 -7.89 8.31 -16.45
N GLU A 265 -7.80 9.58 -16.85
CA GLU A 265 -6.75 10.52 -16.43
C GLU A 265 -6.75 10.80 -14.93
N ASN A 266 -7.91 10.71 -14.27
CA ASN A 266 -8.04 10.95 -12.83
C ASN A 266 -7.82 9.70 -11.98
N ARG A 267 -7.68 8.53 -12.62
CA ARG A 267 -7.44 7.27 -11.93
C ARG A 267 -6.06 7.23 -11.29
N ARG A 268 -6.02 6.84 -10.01
CA ARG A 268 -4.79 6.83 -9.21
C ARG A 268 -4.97 5.99 -7.96
N HIS A 269 -3.88 5.67 -7.28
CA HIS A 269 -3.97 5.24 -5.89
C HIS A 269 -3.55 6.38 -4.96
N MET A 270 -4.08 6.36 -3.74
CA MET A 270 -3.92 7.41 -2.74
C MET A 270 -3.56 6.78 -1.41
N LEU A 271 -2.75 7.47 -0.60
CA LEU A 271 -2.45 7.09 0.77
C LEU A 271 -3.25 7.94 1.74
N MET A 272 -3.79 7.31 2.78
CA MET A 272 -4.45 8.03 3.87
C MET A 272 -3.46 8.91 4.65
N ARG A 273 -3.96 10.04 5.13
CA ARG A 273 -3.26 10.96 6.03
C ARG A 273 -3.28 10.45 7.47
N PRO A 274 -2.37 10.89 8.36
CA PRO A 274 -2.24 10.33 9.71
C PRO A 274 -3.55 10.40 10.50
N TYR A 275 -4.26 11.54 10.46
CA TYR A 275 -5.54 11.70 11.15
C TYR A 275 -6.63 10.74 10.62
N GLN A 276 -6.60 10.38 9.34
CA GLN A 276 -7.55 9.42 8.77
C GLN A 276 -7.23 8.00 9.24
N VAL A 277 -5.93 7.67 9.32
CA VAL A 277 -5.45 6.40 9.89
C VAL A 277 -5.88 6.29 11.37
N TYR A 278 -5.60 7.30 12.18
CA TYR A 278 -5.97 7.27 13.61
C TYR A 278 -7.49 7.27 13.83
N ALA A 279 -8.26 7.95 12.98
CA ALA A 279 -9.72 7.87 13.02
C ALA A 279 -10.21 6.43 12.78
N LEU A 280 -9.68 5.75 11.75
CA LEU A 280 -10.02 4.35 11.46
C LEU A 280 -9.63 3.43 12.63
N GLN A 281 -8.41 3.57 13.16
CA GLN A 281 -7.96 2.78 14.32
C GLN A 281 -8.80 3.02 15.57
N SER A 282 -9.26 4.26 15.79
CA SER A 282 -10.13 4.58 16.93
C SER A 282 -11.53 3.99 16.76
N ILE A 283 -12.07 4.01 15.54
CA ILE A 283 -13.36 3.35 15.24
C ILE A 283 -13.24 1.83 15.40
N GLU A 284 -12.14 1.23 14.95
CA GLU A 284 -11.86 -0.19 15.19
C GLU A 284 -11.81 -0.50 16.69
N GLY A 285 -11.07 0.31 17.45
CA GLY A 285 -10.99 0.19 18.90
C GLY A 285 -12.36 0.23 19.57
N ALA A 286 -13.20 1.19 19.22
CA ALA A 286 -14.56 1.34 19.74
C ALA A 286 -15.48 0.18 19.32
N ALA A 287 -15.41 -0.26 18.07
CA ALA A 287 -16.24 -1.33 17.52
C ALA A 287 -15.98 -2.69 18.20
N PHE A 288 -14.76 -2.90 18.69
CA PHE A 288 -14.40 -4.09 19.47
C PHE A 288 -14.35 -3.87 20.99
N GLY A 289 -14.61 -2.64 21.45
CA GLY A 289 -14.44 -2.23 22.85
C GLY A 289 -13.00 -2.28 23.35
N TRP A 290 -12.00 -2.36 22.46
CA TRP A 290 -10.59 -2.49 22.86
C TRP A 290 -10.05 -1.27 23.60
N ASP A 291 -10.66 -0.11 23.38
CA ASP A 291 -10.30 1.18 23.96
C ASP A 291 -10.85 1.42 25.38
N ASN A 292 -11.74 0.54 25.87
CA ASN A 292 -12.24 0.59 27.25
C ASN A 292 -11.87 -0.67 28.06
N ALA A 293 -11.97 -0.55 29.38
CA ALA A 293 -11.60 -1.62 30.31
C ALA A 293 -12.60 -2.79 30.29
N GLU A 294 -13.87 -2.49 30.05
CA GLU A 294 -14.98 -3.46 30.08
C GLU A 294 -15.04 -4.31 28.80
N LYS A 295 -14.29 -3.94 27.75
CA LYS A 295 -14.31 -4.59 26.43
C LYS A 295 -15.70 -4.60 25.79
N ILE A 296 -16.48 -3.56 26.06
CA ILE A 296 -17.83 -3.40 25.53
C ILE A 296 -17.75 -2.56 24.25
N PRO A 297 -18.23 -3.08 23.10
CA PRO A 297 -18.37 -2.30 21.89
C PRO A 297 -19.25 -1.05 22.09
N HIS A 298 -18.84 0.07 21.52
CA HIS A 298 -19.62 1.32 21.56
C HIS A 298 -19.46 2.15 20.29
N GLY A 299 -20.33 3.17 20.17
CA GLY A 299 -20.27 4.16 19.10
C GLY A 299 -19.38 5.36 19.44
N GLY A 300 -19.41 6.37 18.57
CA GLY A 300 -18.70 7.63 18.74
C GLY A 300 -18.90 8.55 17.53
N PHE A 301 -18.15 9.65 17.48
CA PHE A 301 -18.13 10.55 16.33
C PHE A 301 -16.70 10.92 15.95
N VAL A 302 -16.48 11.11 14.65
CA VAL A 302 -15.22 11.65 14.11
C VAL A 302 -15.50 13.04 13.55
N TRP A 303 -14.86 14.06 14.12
CA TRP A 303 -15.03 15.44 13.67
C TRP A 303 -13.89 15.89 12.77
N HIS A 304 -14.15 15.87 11.47
CA HIS A 304 -13.21 16.29 10.42
C HIS A 304 -13.77 17.49 9.64
N THR A 305 -12.93 18.51 9.41
CA THR A 305 -13.32 19.70 8.62
C THR A 305 -13.74 19.35 7.18
N THR A 306 -14.47 20.25 6.51
CA THR A 306 -14.90 20.07 5.12
C THR A 306 -13.70 20.05 4.17
N GLY A 307 -13.71 19.14 3.19
CA GLY A 307 -12.59 18.97 2.25
C GLY A 307 -11.40 18.15 2.77
N SER A 308 -11.43 17.65 4.02
CA SER A 308 -10.31 16.88 4.59
C SER A 308 -10.26 15.40 4.17
N GLY A 309 -11.15 14.94 3.28
CA GLY A 309 -11.20 13.53 2.86
C GLY A 309 -12.07 12.62 3.74
N LYS A 310 -13.16 13.17 4.31
CA LYS A 310 -14.15 12.38 5.09
C LYS A 310 -14.67 11.15 4.33
N THR A 311 -15.04 11.33 3.06
CA THR A 311 -15.58 10.26 2.19
C THR A 311 -14.64 9.07 2.06
N ILE A 312 -13.34 9.33 1.84
CA ILE A 312 -12.31 8.26 1.77
C ILE A 312 -12.16 7.59 3.13
N THR A 313 -12.10 8.38 4.20
CA THR A 313 -11.95 7.86 5.58
C THR A 313 -13.12 6.93 5.93
N SER A 314 -14.33 7.35 5.62
CA SER A 314 -15.55 6.63 5.96
C SER A 314 -15.75 5.38 5.10
N PHE A 315 -15.43 5.46 3.81
CA PHE A 315 -15.38 4.28 2.93
C PHE A 315 -14.40 3.24 3.47
N LYS A 316 -13.15 3.64 3.75
CA LYS A 316 -12.12 2.69 4.18
C LYS A 316 -12.42 2.08 5.54
N THR A 317 -13.02 2.86 6.44
CA THR A 317 -13.54 2.35 7.71
C THR A 317 -14.60 1.27 7.50
N ALA A 318 -15.59 1.54 6.65
CA ALA A 318 -16.66 0.58 6.39
C ALA A 318 -16.13 -0.71 5.73
N LEU A 319 -15.19 -0.57 4.78
CA LEU A 319 -14.51 -1.71 4.17
C LEU A 319 -13.74 -2.53 5.20
N PHE A 320 -12.96 -1.87 6.03
CA PHE A 320 -12.17 -2.53 7.08
C PHE A 320 -13.06 -3.31 8.04
N LEU A 321 -14.15 -2.70 8.51
CA LEU A 321 -15.11 -3.34 9.41
C LEU A 321 -15.78 -4.56 8.74
N SER A 322 -16.14 -4.45 7.45
CA SER A 322 -16.79 -5.54 6.72
C SER A 322 -15.85 -6.71 6.41
N THR A 323 -14.57 -6.46 6.15
CA THR A 323 -13.65 -7.47 5.61
C THR A 323 -12.75 -8.08 6.67
N ARG A 324 -12.23 -7.26 7.58
CA ARG A 324 -11.19 -7.68 8.53
C ARG A 324 -11.71 -7.86 9.93
N ALA A 325 -12.66 -7.01 10.33
CA ALA A 325 -13.29 -7.14 11.63
C ALA A 325 -14.38 -8.23 11.67
N GLY A 326 -14.82 -8.70 10.50
CA GLY A 326 -15.78 -9.81 10.39
C GLY A 326 -17.21 -9.43 10.75
N PHE A 327 -17.56 -8.15 10.71
CA PHE A 327 -18.96 -7.73 10.88
C PHE A 327 -19.81 -8.20 9.69
N ASP A 328 -20.94 -8.84 9.98
CA ASP A 328 -21.83 -9.41 8.95
C ASP A 328 -22.36 -8.33 7.99
N LYS A 329 -22.74 -7.17 8.54
CA LYS A 329 -23.33 -6.07 7.78
C LYS A 329 -22.77 -4.74 8.27
N VAL A 330 -22.27 -3.95 7.33
CA VAL A 330 -21.90 -2.55 7.58
C VAL A 330 -22.82 -1.65 6.77
N ILE A 331 -23.58 -0.79 7.46
CA ILE A 331 -24.53 0.11 6.79
C ILE A 331 -23.89 1.51 6.74
N PHE A 332 -23.64 1.99 5.53
CA PHE A 332 -23.15 3.33 5.28
C PHE A 332 -24.34 4.26 4.99
N LEU A 333 -24.69 5.10 5.97
CA LEU A 333 -25.79 6.05 5.88
C LEU A 333 -25.31 7.42 5.43
N VAL A 334 -25.98 7.97 4.43
CA VAL A 334 -25.77 9.35 3.98
C VAL A 334 -27.08 10.15 3.98
N ASP A 335 -26.97 11.47 4.00
CA ASP A 335 -28.13 12.35 3.84
C ASP A 335 -28.62 12.34 2.37
N ARG A 336 -29.92 12.49 2.17
CA ARG A 336 -30.60 12.53 0.86
C ARG A 336 -30.06 13.63 -0.07
N ARG A 337 -29.52 14.72 0.50
CA ARG A 337 -28.92 15.83 -0.26
C ARG A 337 -27.46 15.55 -0.69
N GLU A 338 -26.76 14.66 0.02
CA GLU A 338 -25.38 14.26 -0.30
C GLU A 338 -25.30 12.98 -1.12
N LEU A 339 -26.38 12.17 -1.14
CA LEU A 339 -26.58 11.09 -2.11
C LEU A 339 -27.00 11.65 -3.48
N ASP A 340 -26.28 12.66 -3.97
CA ASP A 340 -26.16 12.86 -5.41
C ASP A 340 -25.27 11.74 -5.96
N SER A 341 -25.48 11.36 -7.23
CA SER A 341 -24.76 10.29 -7.94
C SER A 341 -23.26 10.20 -7.60
N ARG A 342 -22.61 11.34 -7.34
CA ARG A 342 -21.20 11.49 -6.97
C ARG A 342 -20.74 10.62 -5.78
N THR A 343 -21.49 10.49 -4.68
CA THR A 343 -21.00 9.73 -3.51
C THR A 343 -21.04 8.22 -3.78
N SER A 344 -22.13 7.73 -4.37
CA SER A 344 -22.26 6.34 -4.81
C SER A 344 -21.24 6.00 -5.91
N ASP A 345 -20.97 6.94 -6.83
CA ASP A 345 -19.95 6.79 -7.88
C ASP A 345 -18.55 6.68 -7.28
N ASN A 346 -18.20 7.56 -6.33
CA ASN A 346 -16.90 7.51 -5.65
C ASN A 346 -16.74 6.20 -4.86
N PHE A 347 -17.76 5.74 -4.15
CA PHE A 347 -17.70 4.48 -3.41
C PHE A 347 -17.52 3.29 -4.35
N ARG A 348 -18.21 3.27 -5.49
CA ARG A 348 -18.00 2.25 -6.53
C ARG A 348 -16.60 2.28 -7.10
N ALA A 349 -16.05 3.47 -7.37
CA ALA A 349 -14.67 3.65 -7.82
C ALA A 349 -13.67 3.11 -6.79
N TYR A 350 -13.88 3.37 -5.49
CA TYR A 350 -13.00 2.88 -4.43
C TYR A 350 -13.15 1.38 -4.13
N ALA A 351 -14.32 0.81 -4.39
CA ALA A 351 -14.62 -0.59 -4.14
C ALA A 351 -14.30 -1.53 -5.32
N ALA A 352 -13.86 -1.01 -6.46
CA ALA A 352 -13.68 -1.78 -7.70
C ALA A 352 -12.79 -3.03 -7.54
N TYR A 353 -11.82 -2.99 -6.61
CA TYR A 353 -10.89 -4.08 -6.31
C TYR A 353 -11.07 -4.67 -4.90
N GLU A 354 -12.19 -4.37 -4.25
CA GLU A 354 -12.49 -4.81 -2.89
C GLU A 354 -13.60 -5.88 -2.92
N PRO A 355 -13.60 -6.84 -1.98
CA PRO A 355 -14.53 -7.98 -2.01
C PRO A 355 -15.93 -7.62 -1.50
N ILE A 356 -16.41 -6.43 -1.82
CA ILE A 356 -17.66 -5.87 -1.33
C ILE A 356 -18.50 -5.38 -2.50
N ASP A 357 -19.81 -5.53 -2.35
CA ASP A 357 -20.77 -4.93 -3.27
C ASP A 357 -21.11 -3.53 -2.78
N VAL A 358 -20.99 -2.51 -3.63
CA VAL A 358 -21.48 -1.16 -3.31
C VAL A 358 -22.85 -1.01 -3.94
N ASP A 359 -23.83 -1.24 -3.09
CA ASP A 359 -25.15 -1.60 -3.54
C ASP A 359 -26.12 -0.44 -3.27
N ASP A 360 -26.38 0.43 -4.25
CA ASP A 360 -27.36 1.51 -4.06
C ASP A 360 -28.78 0.91 -3.90
N THR A 361 -29.60 1.56 -3.10
CA THR A 361 -30.95 1.11 -2.78
C THR A 361 -31.93 2.08 -3.36
N TYR A 362 -32.57 1.77 -4.48
CA TYR A 362 -33.52 2.71 -5.10
C TYR A 362 -34.82 2.86 -4.29
N SER A 363 -35.13 1.89 -3.42
CA SER A 363 -36.31 1.88 -2.55
C SER A 363 -36.07 1.14 -1.23
N SER A 364 -36.90 1.41 -0.23
CA SER A 364 -36.88 0.69 1.07
C SER A 364 -37.16 -0.81 0.91
N HIS A 365 -37.89 -1.22 -0.14
CA HIS A 365 -38.11 -2.64 -0.45
C HIS A 365 -36.80 -3.34 -0.89
N GLN A 366 -35.99 -2.68 -1.73
CA GLN A 366 -34.68 -3.21 -2.10
C GLN A 366 -33.72 -3.25 -0.90
N LEU A 367 -33.75 -2.21 -0.04
CA LEU A 367 -32.98 -2.20 1.21
C LEU A 367 -33.34 -3.40 2.10
N LYS A 368 -34.65 -3.67 2.30
CA LYS A 368 -35.13 -4.84 3.06
C LYS A 368 -34.55 -6.15 2.51
N LYS A 369 -34.62 -6.33 1.19
CA LYS A 369 -34.12 -7.52 0.51
C LYS A 369 -32.62 -7.69 0.72
N LYS A 370 -31.84 -6.61 0.59
CA LYS A 370 -30.37 -6.62 0.76
C LYS A 370 -29.93 -6.86 2.20
N LEU A 371 -30.64 -6.31 3.17
CA LEU A 371 -30.36 -6.59 4.59
C LEU A 371 -30.70 -8.05 4.96
N GLY A 372 -31.69 -8.65 4.32
CA GLY A 372 -32.06 -10.05 4.50
C GLY A 372 -31.19 -11.08 3.76
N THR A 373 -30.20 -10.67 2.97
CA THR A 373 -29.27 -11.62 2.32
C THR A 373 -28.16 -12.05 3.28
N VAL A 374 -27.68 -13.29 3.12
CA VAL A 374 -26.55 -13.84 3.91
C VAL A 374 -25.19 -13.26 3.48
N LYS A 375 -25.13 -12.52 2.36
CA LYS A 375 -23.87 -11.98 1.83
C LYS A 375 -23.34 -10.84 2.71
N ASN A 376 -22.13 -11.00 3.24
CA ASN A 376 -21.45 -9.93 3.96
C ASN A 376 -21.08 -8.78 3.01
N GLY A 377 -21.13 -7.54 3.49
CA GLY A 377 -20.78 -6.38 2.66
C GLY A 377 -21.21 -5.03 3.22
N ILE A 378 -20.91 -3.99 2.43
CA ILE A 378 -21.28 -2.60 2.72
C ILE A 378 -22.60 -2.27 2.02
N VAL A 379 -23.61 -1.87 2.77
CA VAL A 379 -24.85 -1.35 2.21
C VAL A 379 -24.84 0.17 2.25
N VAL A 380 -24.80 0.83 1.10
CA VAL A 380 -24.92 2.28 0.99
C VAL A 380 -26.39 2.66 0.86
N THR A 381 -26.91 3.44 1.80
CA THR A 381 -28.31 3.89 1.77
C THR A 381 -28.49 5.26 2.41
N THR A 382 -29.70 5.82 2.29
CA THR A 382 -30.02 7.11 2.92
C THR A 382 -30.73 6.93 4.25
N THR A 383 -30.56 7.89 5.14
CA THR A 383 -31.32 7.97 6.40
C THR A 383 -32.83 7.86 6.17
N PHE A 384 -33.35 8.51 5.13
CA PHE A 384 -34.76 8.43 4.73
C PHE A 384 -35.21 6.99 4.38
N LYS A 385 -34.42 6.26 3.59
CA LYS A 385 -34.76 4.89 3.15
C LYS A 385 -34.76 3.91 4.32
N LEU A 386 -33.79 4.06 5.24
CA LEU A 386 -33.71 3.26 6.46
C LEU A 386 -34.86 3.59 7.43
N ASN A 387 -35.19 4.87 7.59
CA ASN A 387 -36.31 5.29 8.44
C ASN A 387 -37.67 4.73 7.97
N ASN A 388 -37.86 4.58 6.66
CA ASN A 388 -39.08 3.97 6.10
C ASN A 388 -39.08 2.44 6.13
N LEU A 389 -38.00 1.81 6.60
CA LEU A 389 -37.88 0.35 6.74
C LEU A 389 -38.29 -0.13 8.15
N ILE A 390 -37.93 0.66 9.17
CA ILE A 390 -38.28 0.51 10.58
C ILE A 390 -39.76 0.88 10.74
#